data_AF-D7EKZ8-F1
#
_entry.id   AF-D7EKZ8-F1
#
_cell.length_a   1.000
_cell.length_b   1.000
_cell.length_c   1.000
_cell.angle_alpha   90.00
_cell.angle_beta   90.00
_cell.angle_gamma   90.00
#
_symmetry.space_group_name_H-M   'P 1'
#
loop_
_entity.id
_entity.type
_entity.pdbx_description
1 polymer ?
#
loop_
_entity_poly.entity_id
_entity_poly.type
_entity_poly.pdbx_seq_one_letter_code
_entity_poly.pdbx_strand_id
1 'polypeptide(L)'
;MQVENKDIIEIREKLLAIQAQAAANITKRQEYDKDRYDSFHRHVDFSVGEQVKMFVPRRKIGKSPKLMCRWFGPYTVVKKVSDVNYELELGTKKKPKREIVHVSRILKYHDPWTSPTQGPKKEDPFQNIRWHERCSLRSEDNVVDLNYTHKKMFDIEKGIEWDEDVVGYKFQSHGAYTARYENTDEIRIPLQEDLCTLPCDRLILIEGQLVKTDATTNKTVPATETKCVNNDVAFLFSEIRYEVSGVTVITNTKPGITTTMKNLASLNQSESLKLTMSGWDLNEKATKPIDGYFQACIPLNRL
;
A
#
# COMPACT_ATOMS: atom_id res chain seq x y z
N MET A 1 -49.93 49.35 -34.32
CA MET A 1 -49.59 49.61 -32.91
C MET A 1 -49.88 48.33 -32.14
N GLN A 2 -48.87 47.49 -31.89
CA GLN A 2 -49.06 46.19 -31.24
C GLN A 2 -49.34 46.44 -29.75
N VAL A 3 -50.54 46.10 -29.30
CA VAL A 3 -50.91 46.12 -27.88
C VAL A 3 -50.36 44.83 -27.28
N GLU A 4 -49.17 44.89 -26.69
CA GLU A 4 -48.65 43.76 -25.92
C GLU A 4 -49.56 43.51 -24.71
N ASN A 5 -49.97 42.26 -24.54
CA ASN A 5 -50.89 41.83 -23.49
C ASN A 5 -50.21 41.96 -22.11
N LYS A 6 -50.82 42.74 -21.20
CA LYS A 6 -50.27 43.06 -19.87
C LYS A 6 -49.88 41.81 -19.08
N ASP A 7 -50.65 40.74 -19.20
CA ASP A 7 -50.39 39.47 -18.50
C ASP A 7 -49.07 38.82 -18.95
N ILE A 8 -48.70 38.96 -20.23
CA ILE A 8 -47.46 38.41 -20.78
C ILE A 8 -46.24 39.19 -20.25
N ILE A 9 -46.38 40.50 -20.08
CA ILE A 9 -45.33 41.35 -19.52
C ILE A 9 -45.10 40.98 -18.05
N GLU A 10 -46.17 40.83 -17.27
CA GLU A 10 -46.09 40.45 -15.85
C GLU A 10 -45.46 39.07 -15.65
N ILE A 11 -45.79 38.10 -16.49
CA ILE A 11 -45.18 36.75 -16.45
C ILE A 11 -43.68 36.83 -16.76
N ARG A 12 -43.27 37.63 -17.75
CA ARG A 12 -41.86 37.82 -18.10
C ARG A 12 -41.08 38.46 -16.95
N GLU A 13 -41.63 39.49 -16.32
CA GLU A 13 -41.00 40.14 -15.16
C GLU A 13 -40.83 39.17 -13.98
N LYS A 14 -41.85 38.36 -13.69
CA LYS A 14 -41.77 37.30 -12.68
C LYS A 14 -40.72 36.24 -13.02
N LEU A 15 -40.64 35.81 -14.28
CA LEU A 15 -39.63 34.86 -14.75
C LEU A 15 -38.21 35.42 -14.60
N LEU A 16 -38.00 36.67 -14.98
CA LEU A 16 -36.70 37.34 -14.83
C LEU A 16 -36.29 37.47 -13.37
N ALA A 17 -37.23 37.82 -12.48
CA ALA A 17 -36.99 37.87 -11.05
C ALA A 17 -36.61 36.49 -10.47
N ILE A 18 -37.30 35.43 -10.87
CA ILE A 18 -36.98 34.05 -10.46
C ILE A 18 -35.60 33.63 -10.97
N GLN A 19 -35.26 33.94 -12.21
CA GLN A 19 -33.95 33.64 -12.78
C GLN A 19 -32.82 34.38 -12.05
N ALA A 20 -33.03 35.66 -11.72
CA ALA A 20 -32.07 36.45 -10.94
C ALA A 20 -31.87 35.87 -9.54
N GLN A 21 -32.96 35.47 -8.87
CA GLN A 21 -32.89 34.83 -7.56
C GLN A 21 -32.19 33.46 -7.62
N ALA A 22 -32.48 32.65 -8.64
CA ALA A 22 -31.84 31.37 -8.86
C ALA A 22 -30.33 31.54 -9.08
N ALA A 23 -29.92 32.51 -9.90
CA ALA A 23 -28.52 32.84 -10.13
C ALA A 23 -27.82 33.26 -8.83
N ALA A 24 -28.43 34.14 -8.02
CA ALA A 24 -27.88 34.56 -6.74
C ALA A 24 -27.72 33.40 -5.74
N ASN A 25 -28.70 32.49 -5.70
CA ASN A 25 -28.63 31.30 -4.85
C ASN A 25 -27.54 30.32 -5.30
N ILE A 26 -27.36 30.16 -6.62
CA ILE A 26 -26.27 29.34 -7.18
C ILE A 26 -24.91 29.92 -6.78
N THR A 27 -24.70 31.23 -6.93
CA THR A 27 -23.44 31.88 -6.55
C THR A 27 -23.15 31.70 -5.06
N LYS A 28 -24.13 31.98 -4.19
CA LYS A 28 -23.98 31.78 -2.74
C LYS A 28 -23.65 30.33 -2.39
N ARG A 29 -24.26 29.38 -3.09
CA ARG A 29 -24.00 27.95 -2.88
C ARG A 29 -22.59 27.57 -3.34
N GLN A 30 -22.15 28.09 -4.48
CA GLN A 30 -20.79 27.88 -5.01
C GLN A 30 -19.73 28.42 -4.06
N GLU A 31 -19.93 29.60 -3.48
CA GLU A 31 -19.03 30.19 -2.47
C GLU A 31 -18.94 29.30 -1.23
N TYR A 32 -20.09 28.89 -0.68
CA TYR A 32 -20.12 27.99 0.47
C TYR A 32 -19.43 26.64 0.19
N ASP A 33 -19.71 26.03 -0.95
CA ASP A 33 -19.10 24.74 -1.31
C ASP A 33 -17.59 24.87 -1.57
N LYS A 34 -17.14 26.02 -2.10
CA LYS A 34 -15.72 26.35 -2.25
C LYS A 34 -15.03 26.50 -0.89
N ASP A 35 -15.55 27.34 -0.01
CA ASP A 35 -14.97 27.57 1.31
C ASP A 35 -14.91 26.27 2.12
N ARG A 36 -15.98 25.46 2.02
CA ARG A 36 -16.02 24.13 2.62
C ARG A 36 -14.94 23.23 2.02
N TYR A 37 -14.83 23.15 0.69
CA TYR A 37 -13.79 22.33 0.04
C TYR A 37 -12.39 22.77 0.46
N ASP A 38 -12.10 24.08 0.39
CA ASP A 38 -10.80 24.66 0.73
C ASP A 38 -10.44 24.43 2.20
N SER A 39 -11.42 24.46 3.12
CA SER A 39 -11.18 24.20 4.56
C SER A 39 -10.71 22.77 4.87
N PHE A 40 -11.11 21.78 4.06
CA PHE A 40 -10.69 20.38 4.21
C PHE A 40 -9.58 19.99 3.21
N HIS A 41 -9.20 20.87 2.29
CA HIS A 41 -8.23 20.57 1.26
C HIS A 41 -6.80 20.60 1.81
N ARG A 42 -6.09 19.48 1.70
CA ARG A 42 -4.66 19.42 2.03
C ARG A 42 -3.86 19.97 0.85
N HIS A 43 -3.10 21.04 1.09
CA HIS A 43 -2.14 21.51 0.11
C HIS A 43 -0.99 20.50 -0.01
N VAL A 44 -0.81 19.93 -1.20
CA VAL A 44 0.30 19.01 -1.50
C VAL A 44 1.06 19.59 -2.68
N ASP A 45 2.31 19.96 -2.46
CA ASP A 45 3.22 20.42 -3.50
C ASP A 45 4.36 19.43 -3.70
N PHE A 46 4.78 19.29 -4.96
CA PHE A 46 5.97 18.54 -5.34
C PHE A 46 6.98 19.44 -6.06
N SER A 47 8.25 19.24 -5.76
CA SER A 47 9.34 19.96 -6.43
C SER A 47 9.76 19.25 -7.71
N VAL A 48 10.23 20.01 -8.71
CA VAL A 48 10.84 19.42 -9.90
C VAL A 48 12.08 18.62 -9.50
N GLY A 49 12.19 17.38 -9.96
CA GLY A 49 13.23 16.42 -9.59
C GLY A 49 12.87 15.49 -8.44
N GLU A 50 11.75 15.72 -7.75
CA GLU A 50 11.30 14.86 -6.66
C GLU A 50 10.78 13.51 -7.17
N GLN A 51 11.04 12.44 -6.41
CA GLN A 51 10.53 11.11 -6.71
C GLN A 51 9.13 10.92 -6.13
N VAL A 52 8.23 10.38 -6.94
CA VAL A 52 6.83 10.17 -6.61
C VAL A 52 6.32 8.82 -7.10
N LYS A 53 5.26 8.33 -6.49
CA LYS A 53 4.43 7.23 -7.00
C LYS A 53 3.19 7.80 -7.67
N MET A 54 2.74 7.19 -8.76
CA MET A 54 1.55 7.53 -9.52
C MET A 54 0.46 6.48 -9.31
N PHE A 55 -0.76 6.91 -9.00
CA PHE A 55 -1.94 6.05 -8.91
C PHE A 55 -2.47 5.68 -10.29
N VAL A 56 -2.58 4.39 -10.56
CA VAL A 56 -3.10 3.82 -11.81
C VAL A 56 -4.33 2.97 -11.48
N PRO A 57 -5.56 3.46 -11.75
CA PRO A 57 -6.80 2.73 -11.46
C PRO A 57 -7.06 1.53 -12.40
N ARG A 58 -6.04 1.08 -13.15
CA ARG A 58 -6.21 -0.01 -14.13
C ARG A 58 -6.21 -1.36 -13.44
N ARG A 59 -7.25 -2.14 -13.68
CA ARG A 59 -7.30 -3.56 -13.28
C ARG A 59 -6.56 -4.40 -14.33
N LYS A 60 -5.60 -5.21 -13.89
CA LYS A 60 -4.99 -6.23 -14.74
C LYS A 60 -5.82 -7.51 -14.63
N ILE A 61 -6.25 -8.04 -15.78
CA ILE A 61 -6.93 -9.35 -15.86
C ILE A 61 -5.99 -10.40 -15.28
N GLY A 62 -6.53 -11.31 -14.46
CA GLY A 62 -5.72 -12.31 -13.79
C GLY A 62 -4.87 -11.75 -12.64
N LYS A 63 -5.23 -10.63 -12.01
CA LYS A 63 -4.69 -10.23 -10.68
C LYS A 63 -5.84 -9.97 -9.73
N SER A 64 -5.66 -10.25 -8.44
CA SER A 64 -6.68 -9.97 -7.43
C SER A 64 -6.78 -8.46 -7.19
N PRO A 65 -7.91 -7.78 -7.50
CA PRO A 65 -8.06 -6.33 -7.36
C PRO A 65 -7.76 -5.76 -5.97
N LYS A 66 -7.88 -6.61 -4.94
CA LYS A 66 -7.64 -6.30 -3.52
C LYS A 66 -6.16 -6.32 -3.15
N LEU A 67 -5.36 -7.16 -3.81
CA LEU A 67 -3.92 -7.32 -3.57
C LEU A 67 -3.08 -6.70 -4.69
N MET A 68 -3.65 -5.92 -5.60
CA MET A 68 -2.87 -5.21 -6.62
C MET A 68 -2.32 -3.90 -6.06
N CYS A 69 -1.06 -3.61 -6.35
CA CYS A 69 -0.53 -2.28 -6.13
C CYS A 69 -1.15 -1.34 -7.17
N ARG A 70 -1.76 -0.26 -6.69
CA ARG A 70 -2.32 0.80 -7.54
C ARG A 70 -1.36 1.99 -7.66
N TRP A 71 -0.37 2.09 -6.78
CA TRP A 71 0.63 3.16 -6.76
C TRP A 71 1.94 2.66 -7.36
N PHE A 72 2.29 3.14 -8.55
CA PHE A 72 3.48 2.72 -9.28
C PHE A 72 4.58 3.79 -9.22
N GLY A 73 5.84 3.41 -9.18
CA GLY A 73 6.97 4.34 -9.13
C GLY A 73 8.27 3.61 -8.80
N PRO A 74 9.38 4.33 -8.59
CA PRO A 74 9.51 5.79 -8.54
C PRO A 74 9.45 6.44 -9.93
N TYR A 75 8.76 7.57 -10.02
CA TYR A 75 8.75 8.48 -11.17
C TYR A 75 9.28 9.83 -10.75
N THR A 76 9.87 10.57 -11.69
CA THR A 76 10.44 11.89 -11.40
C THR A 76 9.49 12.98 -11.89
N VAL A 77 9.26 13.99 -11.07
CA VAL A 77 8.53 15.20 -11.47
C VAL A 77 9.42 16.03 -12.39
N VAL A 78 8.99 16.22 -13.65
CA VAL A 78 9.74 17.03 -14.63
C VAL A 78 9.36 18.48 -14.56
N LYS A 79 8.07 18.76 -14.37
CA LYS A 79 7.52 20.11 -14.43
C LYS A 79 6.20 20.19 -13.67
N LYS A 80 5.99 21.31 -12.96
CA LYS A 80 4.67 21.73 -12.46
C LYS A 80 3.94 22.46 -13.60
N VAL A 81 2.87 21.88 -14.13
CA VAL A 81 2.08 22.45 -15.24
C VAL A 81 1.03 23.42 -14.70
N SER A 82 0.39 23.05 -13.59
CA SER A 82 -0.48 23.92 -12.79
C SER A 82 -0.35 23.55 -11.32
N ASP A 83 -1.06 24.26 -10.42
CA ASP A 83 -1.09 23.91 -8.98
C ASP A 83 -1.58 22.49 -8.71
N VAL A 84 -2.33 21.93 -9.65
CA VAL A 84 -2.98 20.64 -9.50
C VAL A 84 -2.45 19.61 -10.51
N ASN A 85 -1.70 20.00 -11.53
CA ASN A 85 -1.21 19.08 -12.57
C ASN A 85 0.31 19.12 -12.67
N TYR A 86 0.91 17.94 -12.62
CA TYR A 86 2.36 17.73 -12.72
C TYR A 86 2.67 16.84 -13.91
N GLU A 87 3.76 17.14 -14.61
CA GLU A 87 4.30 16.29 -15.67
C GLU A 87 5.31 15.31 -15.07
N LEU A 88 5.02 14.02 -15.19
CA LEU A 88 5.86 12.93 -14.68
C LEU A 88 6.62 12.24 -15.80
N GLU A 89 7.86 11.86 -15.50
CA GLU A 89 8.69 11.04 -16.38
C GLU A 89 8.54 9.55 -16.04
N LEU A 90 7.92 8.80 -16.94
CA LEU A 90 7.64 7.38 -16.79
C LEU A 90 8.69 6.53 -17.50
N GLY A 91 9.50 5.83 -16.70
CA GLY A 91 10.42 4.77 -17.14
C GLY A 91 11.89 5.19 -17.25
N THR A 92 12.77 4.20 -17.34
CA THR A 92 14.25 4.35 -17.34
C THR A 92 14.87 4.31 -18.74
N LYS A 93 14.05 4.40 -19.79
CA LYS A 93 14.50 4.30 -21.19
C LYS A 93 15.19 5.59 -21.64
N LYS A 94 16.06 5.52 -22.66
CA LYS A 94 16.70 6.70 -23.30
C LYS A 94 15.71 7.79 -23.73
N LYS A 95 14.46 7.42 -24.02
CA LYS A 95 13.34 8.34 -24.25
C LYS A 95 12.20 7.94 -23.32
N PRO A 96 12.12 8.51 -22.11
CA PRO A 96 11.06 8.20 -21.18
C PRO A 96 9.74 8.84 -21.63
N LYS A 97 8.62 8.19 -21.28
CA LYS A 97 7.29 8.69 -21.63
C LYS A 97 6.90 9.77 -20.62
N ARG A 98 6.42 10.91 -21.08
CA ARG A 98 5.88 11.95 -20.19
C ARG A 98 4.37 11.87 -20.11
N GLU A 99 3.82 12.05 -18.91
CA GLU A 99 2.38 12.03 -18.67
C GLU A 99 2.01 13.13 -17.68
N ILE A 100 0.95 13.89 -17.98
CA ILE A 100 0.42 14.91 -17.09
C ILE A 100 -0.57 14.23 -16.14
N VAL A 101 -0.32 14.39 -14.85
CA VAL A 101 -1.06 13.70 -13.79
C VAL A 101 -1.53 14.72 -12.75
N HIS A 102 -2.77 14.57 -12.32
CA HIS A 102 -3.36 15.38 -11.27
C HIS A 102 -2.74 15.04 -9.91
N VAL A 103 -2.55 16.03 -9.04
CA VAL A 103 -1.89 15.92 -7.72
C VAL A 103 -2.48 14.82 -6.85
N SER A 104 -3.81 14.62 -6.91
CA SER A 104 -4.51 13.53 -6.19
C SER A 104 -4.14 12.11 -6.63
N ARG A 105 -3.44 11.95 -7.76
CA ARG A 105 -2.94 10.67 -8.27
C ARG A 105 -1.43 10.55 -8.09
N ILE A 106 -0.82 11.41 -7.28
CA ILE A 106 0.61 11.45 -7.02
C ILE A 106 0.83 11.35 -5.51
N LEU A 107 1.79 10.52 -5.12
CA LEU A 107 2.19 10.29 -3.73
C LEU A 107 3.71 10.44 -3.62
N LYS A 108 4.22 10.95 -2.49
CA LYS A 108 5.67 11.07 -2.30
C LYS A 108 6.34 9.69 -2.28
N TYR A 109 7.46 9.55 -2.97
CA TYR A 109 8.24 8.31 -2.91
C TYR A 109 9.32 8.44 -1.83
N HIS A 110 9.28 7.52 -0.86
CA HIS A 110 10.34 7.33 0.11
C HIS A 110 11.20 6.15 -0.31
N ASP A 111 12.50 6.37 -0.45
CA ASP A 111 13.43 5.30 -0.74
C ASP A 111 13.60 4.41 0.50
N PRO A 112 13.26 3.12 0.42
CA PRO A 112 13.34 2.23 1.57
C PRO A 112 14.74 1.93 2.09
N TRP A 113 15.78 2.22 1.30
CA TRP A 113 17.18 2.02 1.71
C TRP A 113 17.81 3.29 2.27
N THR A 114 17.16 4.43 2.03
CA THR A 114 17.55 5.69 2.62
C THR A 114 16.78 5.82 3.94
N SER A 115 17.48 5.66 5.08
CA SER A 115 16.88 6.00 6.38
C SER A 115 16.28 7.40 6.28
N PRO A 116 15.06 7.66 6.79
CA PRO A 116 14.45 8.97 6.67
C PRO A 116 15.47 10.01 7.11
N THR A 117 15.87 10.87 6.16
CA THR A 117 16.76 11.99 6.43
C THR A 117 16.22 12.65 7.68
N GLN A 118 17.04 12.81 8.72
CA GLN A 118 16.64 13.37 10.00
C GLN A 118 15.98 14.74 9.77
N GLY A 119 14.67 14.74 9.52
CA GLY A 119 13.82 15.88 9.84
C GLY A 119 13.94 16.12 11.34
N PRO A 120 13.48 17.27 11.85
CA PRO A 120 13.48 17.50 13.28
C PRO A 120 12.86 16.27 13.92
N LYS A 121 13.65 15.55 14.75
CA LYS A 121 13.14 14.43 15.52
C LYS A 121 11.87 14.97 16.15
N LYS A 122 10.69 14.47 15.75
CA LYS A 122 9.51 14.65 16.61
C LYS A 122 9.96 13.96 17.88
N GLU A 123 10.32 14.75 18.88
CA GLU A 123 10.66 14.24 20.20
C GLU A 123 9.53 13.30 20.55
N ASP A 124 9.88 12.02 20.67
CA ASP A 124 8.93 11.02 21.13
C ASP A 124 8.45 11.54 22.49
N PRO A 125 7.15 11.88 22.65
CA PRO A 125 6.65 12.44 23.90
C PRO A 125 6.86 11.47 25.09
N PHE A 126 7.25 10.22 24.80
CA PHE A 126 7.54 9.18 25.77
C PHE A 126 9.04 8.95 26.04
N GLN A 127 9.96 9.60 25.30
CA GLN A 127 11.42 9.39 25.50
C GLN A 127 11.96 9.95 26.82
N ASN A 128 11.21 10.77 27.55
CA ASN A 128 11.61 11.34 28.84
C ASN A 128 10.89 10.76 30.06
N ILE A 129 10.17 9.64 29.93
CA ILE A 129 9.67 8.92 31.11
C ILE A 129 10.79 8.00 31.62
N ARG A 130 11.72 8.56 32.41
CA ARG A 130 12.58 7.75 33.27
C ARG A 130 11.70 7.12 34.34
N TRP A 131 11.64 5.79 34.38
CA TRP A 131 11.15 5.04 35.53
C TRP A 131 12.07 5.33 36.72
N HIS A 132 11.70 6.30 37.56
CA HIS A 132 12.31 6.44 38.88
C HIS A 132 11.72 5.37 39.78
N GLU A 133 12.44 4.25 39.94
CA GLU A 133 12.30 3.45 41.14
C GLU A 133 12.77 4.26 42.35
N ARG A 134 11.95 4.21 43.41
CA ARG A 134 12.15 4.79 44.74
C ARG A 134 11.68 6.24 44.90
N CYS A 135 10.44 6.32 45.37
CA CYS A 135 9.83 7.47 46.02
C CYS A 135 10.66 7.89 47.26
N SER A 136 11.07 9.16 47.33
CA SER A 136 11.44 9.83 48.58
C SER A 136 10.96 11.26 48.56
N LEU A 137 10.08 11.60 49.50
CA LEU A 137 9.51 12.92 49.74
C LEU A 137 10.61 13.99 49.87
N ARG A 138 10.50 15.07 49.07
CA ARG A 138 10.98 16.39 49.43
C ARG A 138 10.17 17.47 48.72
N SER A 139 10.01 18.57 49.43
CA SER A 139 9.05 19.65 49.28
C SER A 139 9.30 20.61 48.12
N GLU A 140 8.19 21.25 47.75
CA GLU A 140 7.99 22.62 47.25
C GLU A 140 8.33 22.97 45.79
N ASP A 141 7.23 23.43 45.15
CA ASP A 141 7.13 24.45 44.11
C ASP A 141 7.69 24.13 42.72
N ASN A 142 6.82 23.57 41.87
CA ASN A 142 6.55 24.14 40.54
C ASN A 142 5.32 23.46 39.92
N VAL A 143 4.22 24.21 39.84
CA VAL A 143 3.01 23.84 39.10
C VAL A 143 3.33 23.94 37.61
N VAL A 144 3.65 22.82 36.99
CA VAL A 144 3.69 22.72 35.52
C VAL A 144 2.27 22.36 35.08
N ASP A 145 1.60 23.30 34.42
CA ASP A 145 0.24 23.15 33.90
C ASP A 145 0.11 21.87 33.05
N LEU A 146 -0.56 20.86 33.61
CA LEU A 146 -0.91 19.59 32.95
C LEU A 146 -1.90 19.77 31.78
N ASN A 147 -2.37 20.99 31.55
CA ASN A 147 -3.34 21.33 30.51
C ASN A 147 -2.73 21.56 29.12
N TYR A 148 -1.40 21.74 29.01
CA TYR A 148 -0.75 22.02 27.74
C TYR A 148 -0.48 20.75 26.90
N THR A 149 -0.35 19.60 27.54
CA THR A 149 0.04 18.34 26.88
C THR A 149 -1.15 17.51 26.39
N HIS A 150 -2.31 17.59 27.05
CA HIS A 150 -3.52 16.85 26.66
C HIS A 150 -4.20 17.38 25.38
N LYS A 151 -3.93 18.64 25.00
CA LYS A 151 -4.61 19.30 23.87
C LYS A 151 -4.05 18.94 22.50
N LYS A 152 -2.83 18.39 22.42
CA LYS A 152 -2.17 18.05 21.13
C LYS A 152 -2.38 16.60 20.68
N MET A 153 -2.82 15.72 21.58
CA MET A 153 -2.87 14.28 21.31
C MET A 153 -4.22 13.79 20.80
N PHE A 154 -5.29 14.57 21.01
CA PHE A 154 -6.64 14.26 20.58
C PHE A 154 -7.37 15.54 20.18
N ASP A 155 -6.91 16.16 19.09
CA ASP A 155 -7.55 17.36 18.55
C ASP A 155 -8.69 16.91 17.62
N ILE A 156 -9.87 16.63 18.21
CA ILE A 156 -11.07 16.12 17.50
C ILE A 156 -11.53 17.09 16.39
N GLU A 157 -11.17 18.36 16.50
CA GLU A 157 -11.47 19.41 15.51
C GLU A 157 -10.50 19.41 14.32
N LYS A 158 -9.31 18.80 14.47
CA LYS A 158 -8.35 18.67 13.38
C LYS A 158 -8.85 17.58 12.45
N GLY A 159 -9.19 17.95 11.21
CA GLY A 159 -9.67 17.00 10.20
C GLY A 159 -8.76 15.78 10.08
N ILE A 160 -9.34 14.62 9.80
CA ILE A 160 -8.60 13.34 9.68
C ILE A 160 -7.49 13.49 8.63
N GLU A 161 -6.23 13.57 9.08
CA GLU A 161 -5.06 13.54 8.22
C GLU A 161 -4.77 12.09 7.83
N TRP A 162 -5.11 11.73 6.59
CA TRP A 162 -4.72 10.44 6.02
C TRP A 162 -3.25 10.54 5.57
N ASP A 163 -2.39 9.74 6.19
CA ASP A 163 -1.01 9.53 5.76
C ASP A 163 -0.95 8.29 4.87
N GLU A 164 -0.78 8.49 3.56
CA GLU A 164 -0.65 7.41 2.58
C GLU A 164 0.83 7.07 2.29
N ASP A 165 1.78 7.75 2.94
CA ASP A 165 3.20 7.60 2.66
C ASP A 165 3.73 6.27 3.22
N VAL A 166 4.44 5.50 2.38
CA VAL A 166 5.09 4.25 2.82
C VAL A 166 6.41 4.62 3.52
N VAL A 167 6.42 4.52 4.84
CA VAL A 167 7.55 4.96 5.70
C VAL A 167 8.74 3.99 5.68
N GLY A 168 8.54 2.72 5.31
CA GLY A 168 9.62 1.73 5.21
C GLY A 168 9.15 0.29 5.01
N TYR A 169 10.11 -0.64 4.95
CA TYR A 169 9.84 -2.09 4.89
C TYR A 169 10.39 -2.75 6.15
N LYS A 170 9.66 -3.74 6.67
CA LYS A 170 10.04 -4.52 7.85
C LYS A 170 9.97 -6.00 7.49
N PHE A 171 11.09 -6.70 7.65
CA PHE A 171 11.09 -8.16 7.63
C PHE A 171 10.64 -8.65 9.00
N GLN A 172 9.64 -9.52 9.01
CA GLN A 172 9.15 -10.15 10.22
C GLN A 172 9.33 -11.66 10.09
N SER A 173 10.29 -12.20 10.83
CA SER A 173 10.46 -13.64 10.96
C SER A 173 9.33 -14.17 11.82
N HIS A 174 8.68 -15.24 11.37
CA HIS A 174 7.63 -15.91 12.11
C HIS A 174 8.07 -17.34 12.41
N GLY A 175 8.07 -17.71 13.69
CA GLY A 175 8.36 -19.07 14.13
C GLY A 175 7.15 -19.99 13.94
N ALA A 176 7.40 -21.27 13.73
CA ALA A 176 6.34 -22.27 13.77
C ALA A 176 5.61 -22.23 15.13
N TYR A 177 4.28 -22.12 15.14
CA TYR A 177 3.52 -22.31 16.39
C TYR A 177 3.57 -23.78 16.86
N THR A 178 3.77 -24.71 15.92
CA THR A 178 3.72 -26.15 16.17
C THR A 178 4.98 -26.82 15.61
N ALA A 179 5.54 -27.79 16.35
CA ALA A 179 6.77 -28.50 15.95
C ALA A 179 6.58 -29.51 14.80
N ARG A 180 5.34 -29.74 14.35
CA ARG A 180 4.98 -30.63 13.25
C ARG A 180 3.99 -29.91 12.35
N TYR A 181 4.09 -30.19 11.06
CA TYR A 181 3.20 -29.69 10.01
C TYR A 181 2.62 -30.90 9.29
N GLU A 182 1.52 -31.43 9.82
CA GLU A 182 0.71 -32.42 9.11
C GLU A 182 -0.18 -31.71 8.08
N ASN A 183 -0.77 -32.46 7.15
CA ASN A 183 -1.55 -31.92 6.01
C ASN A 183 -2.78 -31.07 6.39
N THR A 184 -3.08 -30.93 7.68
CA THR A 184 -4.21 -30.17 8.23
C THR A 184 -3.79 -28.96 9.06
N ASP A 185 -2.50 -28.77 9.29
CA ASP A 185 -2.02 -27.73 10.20
C ASP A 185 -2.05 -26.34 9.55
N GLU A 186 -2.59 -25.37 10.29
CA GLU A 186 -2.69 -23.98 9.85
C GLU A 186 -1.49 -23.16 10.34
N ILE A 187 -0.81 -22.49 9.42
CA ILE A 187 0.24 -21.52 9.76
C ILE A 187 -0.40 -20.14 9.83
N ARG A 188 -0.50 -19.58 11.04
CA ARG A 188 -0.96 -18.20 11.25
C ARG A 188 0.24 -17.28 11.40
N ILE A 189 0.30 -16.21 10.60
CA ILE A 189 1.32 -15.17 10.71
C ILE A 189 0.61 -13.89 11.17
N PRO A 190 0.58 -13.59 12.48
CA PRO A 190 -0.05 -12.38 12.99
C PRO A 190 0.75 -11.16 12.54
N LEU A 191 0.02 -10.14 12.12
CA LEU A 191 0.56 -8.84 11.79
C LEU A 191 0.32 -7.92 12.96
N GLN A 192 1.31 -7.11 13.31
CA GLN A 192 1.16 -6.12 14.38
C GLN A 192 0.10 -5.08 13.98
N GLU A 193 -0.88 -4.85 14.85
CA GLU A 193 -2.08 -4.05 14.56
C GLU A 193 -1.80 -2.56 14.32
N ASP A 194 -0.71 -2.04 14.87
CA ASP A 194 -0.36 -0.62 14.79
C ASP A 194 0.27 -0.19 13.46
N LEU A 195 0.48 -1.12 12.51
CA LEU A 195 1.12 -0.82 11.23
C LEU A 195 0.13 -0.85 10.05
N CYS A 196 -0.13 0.32 9.46
CA CYS A 196 -0.76 0.44 8.15
C CYS A 196 0.14 -0.22 7.09
N THR A 197 -0.29 -1.35 6.53
CA THR A 197 0.58 -2.18 5.69
C THR A 197 0.07 -2.24 4.26
N LEU A 198 1.00 -2.19 3.31
CA LEU A 198 0.70 -2.27 1.88
C LEU A 198 0.66 -3.75 1.44
N PRO A 199 -0.52 -4.41 1.32
CA PRO A 199 -0.59 -5.86 1.18
C PRO A 199 -0.07 -6.35 -0.17
N CYS A 200 -0.14 -5.48 -1.18
CA CYS A 200 0.26 -5.79 -2.55
C CYS A 200 1.76 -5.85 -2.81
N ASP A 201 2.57 -5.36 -1.86
CA ASP A 201 4.04 -5.39 -1.95
C ASP A 201 4.66 -6.35 -0.93
N ARG A 202 3.83 -7.24 -0.38
CA ARG A 202 4.25 -8.27 0.55
C ARG A 202 4.58 -9.57 -0.18
N LEU A 203 5.55 -10.26 0.40
CA LEU A 203 5.98 -11.59 0.01
C LEU A 203 6.06 -12.47 1.25
N ILE A 204 5.69 -13.74 1.09
CA ILE A 204 5.96 -14.77 2.08
C ILE A 204 7.29 -15.40 1.66
N LEU A 205 8.32 -15.27 2.49
CA LEU A 205 9.60 -15.96 2.28
C LEU A 205 9.57 -17.28 3.04
N ILE A 206 9.89 -18.37 2.34
CA ILE A 206 9.98 -19.72 2.90
C ILE A 206 11.38 -20.22 2.65
N GLU A 207 12.04 -20.63 3.72
CA GLU A 207 13.36 -21.22 3.69
C GLU A 207 13.28 -22.61 4.29
N GLY A 208 13.96 -23.57 3.69
CA GLY A 208 13.90 -24.95 4.16
C GLY A 208 14.99 -25.82 3.58
N GLN A 209 15.04 -27.06 4.08
CA GLN A 209 15.95 -28.09 3.58
C GLN A 209 15.14 -29.27 3.03
N LEU A 210 15.41 -29.65 1.80
CA LEU A 210 14.90 -30.85 1.16
C LEU A 210 15.78 -32.03 1.56
N VAL A 211 15.15 -33.03 2.16
CA VAL A 211 15.82 -34.26 2.58
C VAL A 211 15.11 -35.44 1.94
N LYS A 212 15.86 -36.31 1.26
CA LYS A 212 15.37 -37.55 0.66
C LYS A 212 15.70 -38.70 1.59
N THR A 213 14.73 -39.56 1.86
CA THR A 213 14.97 -40.79 2.62
C THR A 213 15.26 -41.92 1.63
N ASP A 214 16.43 -42.52 1.71
CA ASP A 214 16.76 -43.68 0.89
C ASP A 214 15.99 -44.91 1.38
N ALA A 215 15.12 -45.46 0.53
CA ALA A 215 14.22 -46.56 0.85
C ALA A 215 14.93 -47.83 1.36
N THR A 216 16.21 -47.99 1.05
CA THR A 216 17.00 -49.19 1.39
C THR A 216 17.75 -49.05 2.72
N THR A 217 18.06 -47.83 3.17
CA THR A 217 18.92 -47.59 4.36
C THR A 217 18.25 -46.75 5.44
N ASN A 218 17.04 -46.22 5.21
CA ASN A 218 16.33 -45.29 6.09
C ASN A 218 17.17 -44.07 6.50
N LYS A 219 18.27 -43.78 5.79
CA LYS A 219 19.09 -42.59 6.01
C LYS A 219 18.48 -41.43 5.23
N THR A 220 18.34 -40.31 5.92
CA THR A 220 17.89 -39.05 5.33
C THR A 220 19.13 -38.32 4.80
N VAL A 221 19.19 -38.14 3.49
CA VAL A 221 20.29 -37.48 2.77
C VAL A 221 19.76 -36.19 2.14
N PRO A 222 20.48 -35.06 2.20
CA PRO A 222 20.05 -33.83 1.53
C PRO A 222 19.83 -34.08 0.03
N ALA A 223 18.70 -33.58 -0.48
CA ALA A 223 18.29 -33.80 -1.86
C ALA A 223 18.96 -32.78 -2.79
N THR A 224 20.20 -33.04 -3.19
CA THR A 224 21.02 -32.12 -4.01
C THR A 224 20.71 -32.16 -5.51
N GLU A 225 20.15 -33.27 -6.02
CA GLU A 225 19.89 -33.46 -7.46
C GLU A 225 18.41 -33.36 -7.85
N THR A 226 17.52 -33.01 -6.92
CA THR A 226 16.08 -32.95 -7.21
C THR A 226 15.71 -31.67 -7.95
N LYS A 227 15.00 -31.83 -9.07
CA LYS A 227 14.39 -30.73 -9.82
C LYS A 227 13.01 -30.43 -9.24
N CYS A 228 12.81 -29.22 -8.74
CA CYS A 228 11.49 -28.73 -8.36
C CYS A 228 10.64 -28.43 -9.60
N VAL A 229 9.33 -28.67 -9.48
CA VAL A 229 8.36 -28.22 -10.49
C VAL A 229 8.19 -26.70 -10.40
N ASN A 230 7.69 -26.08 -11.47
CA ASN A 230 7.39 -24.66 -11.43
C ASN A 230 6.32 -24.39 -10.34
N ASN A 231 6.53 -23.34 -9.55
CA ASN A 231 5.62 -22.93 -8.47
C ASN A 231 5.44 -23.98 -7.35
N ASP A 232 6.43 -24.86 -7.17
CA ASP A 232 6.51 -25.93 -6.17
C ASP A 232 6.03 -25.52 -4.78
N VAL A 233 6.54 -24.41 -4.25
CA VAL A 233 6.26 -23.99 -2.88
C VAL A 233 4.80 -23.59 -2.68
N ALA A 234 4.14 -23.07 -3.71
CA ALA A 234 2.70 -22.78 -3.64
C ALA A 234 1.85 -24.06 -3.60
N PHE A 235 2.36 -25.21 -4.06
CA PHE A 235 1.66 -26.49 -3.96
C PHE A 235 1.71 -27.11 -2.55
N LEU A 236 2.56 -26.61 -1.65
CA LEU A 236 2.58 -27.03 -0.26
C LEU A 236 1.31 -26.62 0.50
N PHE A 237 0.62 -25.58 0.02
CA PHE A 237 -0.53 -25.01 0.70
C PHE A 237 -1.85 -25.46 0.04
N SER A 238 -2.78 -25.93 0.85
CA SER A 238 -4.16 -26.22 0.44
C SER A 238 -4.99 -24.92 0.35
N GLU A 239 -4.75 -23.95 1.23
CA GLU A 239 -5.44 -22.66 1.28
C GLU A 239 -4.51 -21.58 1.84
N ILE A 240 -4.59 -20.36 1.30
CA ILE A 240 -3.98 -19.16 1.89
C ILE A 240 -5.08 -18.12 2.13
N ARG A 241 -5.20 -17.67 3.38
CA ARG A 241 -6.12 -16.60 3.80
C ARG A 241 -5.34 -15.36 4.20
N TYR A 242 -5.80 -14.20 3.76
CA TYR A 242 -5.35 -12.91 4.27
C TYR A 242 -6.47 -12.32 5.11
N GLU A 243 -6.20 -12.15 6.40
CA GLU A 243 -7.15 -11.64 7.38
C GLU A 243 -6.63 -10.30 7.92
N VAL A 244 -7.55 -9.35 8.12
CA VAL A 244 -7.28 -8.07 8.76
C VAL A 244 -8.26 -7.94 9.92
N SER A 245 -7.74 -7.83 11.15
CA SER A 245 -8.55 -7.73 12.38
C SER A 245 -9.59 -8.85 12.50
N GLY A 246 -9.22 -10.09 12.13
CA GLY A 246 -10.10 -11.26 12.18
C GLY A 246 -11.10 -11.38 11.02
N VAL A 247 -11.12 -10.44 10.07
CA VAL A 247 -11.97 -10.50 8.88
C VAL A 247 -11.16 -10.97 7.67
N THR A 248 -11.62 -12.02 7.00
CA THR A 248 -10.98 -12.52 5.78
C THR A 248 -11.17 -11.54 4.62
N VAL A 249 -10.06 -10.93 4.19
CA VAL A 249 -10.01 -10.01 3.07
C VAL A 249 -9.92 -10.76 1.74
N ILE A 250 -9.10 -11.82 1.71
CA ILE A 250 -8.97 -12.72 0.56
C ILE A 250 -8.76 -14.17 1.01
N THR A 251 -9.27 -15.09 0.19
CA THR A 251 -9.01 -16.53 0.31
C THR A 251 -8.60 -17.04 -1.06
N ASN A 252 -7.52 -17.82 -1.12
CA ASN A 252 -7.15 -18.58 -2.30
C ASN A 252 -7.07 -20.06 -1.94
N THR A 253 -8.00 -20.85 -2.47
CA THR A 253 -8.00 -22.31 -2.36
C THR A 253 -7.14 -22.92 -3.46
N LYS A 254 -6.26 -23.85 -3.09
CA LYS A 254 -5.28 -24.50 -3.96
C LYS A 254 -4.37 -23.49 -4.68
N PRO A 255 -3.63 -22.65 -3.93
CA PRO A 255 -2.76 -21.61 -4.48
C PRO A 255 -1.76 -22.12 -5.52
N GLY A 256 -1.26 -23.36 -5.39
CA GLY A 256 -0.40 -23.97 -6.41
C GLY A 256 -1.05 -24.04 -7.79
N ILE A 257 -2.31 -24.48 -7.89
CA ILE A 257 -3.00 -24.62 -9.19
C ILE A 257 -3.43 -23.25 -9.72
N THR A 258 -4.07 -22.44 -8.87
CA THR A 258 -4.68 -21.16 -9.29
C THR A 258 -3.62 -20.17 -9.74
N THR A 259 -2.53 -20.03 -8.99
CA THR A 259 -1.45 -19.11 -9.35
C THR A 259 -0.66 -19.63 -10.56
N THR A 260 -0.51 -20.96 -10.72
CA THR A 260 0.11 -21.54 -11.94
C THR A 260 -0.68 -21.20 -13.20
N MET A 261 -1.99 -21.47 -13.22
CA MET A 261 -2.82 -21.14 -14.39
C MET A 261 -2.81 -19.65 -14.70
N LYS A 262 -2.90 -18.81 -13.65
CA LYS A 262 -2.92 -17.34 -13.78
C LYS A 262 -1.60 -16.80 -14.31
N ASN A 263 -0.48 -17.32 -13.83
CA ASN A 263 0.84 -16.90 -14.25
C ASN A 263 1.15 -17.36 -15.68
N LEU A 264 0.81 -18.59 -16.07
CA LEU A 264 0.98 -19.06 -17.45
C LEU A 264 0.23 -18.21 -18.48
N ALA A 265 -0.98 -17.75 -18.15
CA ALA A 265 -1.79 -16.94 -19.05
C ALA A 265 -1.39 -15.45 -19.10
N SER A 266 -0.74 -14.92 -18.06
CA SER A 266 -0.58 -13.46 -17.89
C SER A 266 0.84 -12.95 -17.76
N LEU A 267 1.83 -13.82 -17.53
CA LEU A 267 3.21 -13.40 -17.33
C LEU A 267 3.84 -12.93 -18.63
N ASN A 268 4.49 -11.78 -18.56
CA ASN A 268 5.47 -11.35 -19.56
C ASN A 268 6.89 -11.76 -19.11
N GLN A 269 7.85 -11.72 -20.03
CA GLN A 269 9.21 -12.16 -19.77
C GLN A 269 9.88 -11.41 -18.61
N SER A 270 9.65 -10.10 -18.49
CA SER A 270 10.19 -9.29 -17.38
C SER A 270 9.56 -9.63 -16.02
N GLU A 271 8.27 -9.95 -15.99
CA GLU A 271 7.56 -10.39 -14.79
C GLU A 271 7.97 -11.81 -14.39
N SER A 272 8.25 -12.70 -15.36
CA SER A 272 8.78 -14.04 -15.09
C SER A 272 10.15 -13.99 -14.42
N LEU A 273 11.04 -13.09 -14.85
CA LEU A 273 12.37 -12.93 -14.22
C LEU A 273 12.26 -12.56 -12.74
N LYS A 274 11.23 -11.79 -12.35
CA LYS A 274 10.97 -11.43 -10.95
C LYS A 274 10.44 -12.57 -10.10
N LEU A 275 9.87 -13.60 -10.73
CA LEU A 275 9.29 -14.77 -10.06
C LEU A 275 10.23 -15.97 -10.05
N THR A 276 11.49 -15.81 -10.47
CA THR A 276 12.52 -16.86 -10.41
C THR A 276 12.71 -17.39 -9.00
N MET A 277 12.70 -16.49 -8.00
CA MET A 277 12.69 -16.86 -6.58
C MET A 277 11.40 -17.56 -6.12
N SER A 278 10.31 -17.46 -6.88
CA SER A 278 9.06 -18.19 -6.62
C SER A 278 9.00 -19.54 -7.36
N GLY A 279 10.14 -20.01 -7.90
CA GLY A 279 10.21 -21.23 -8.70
C GLY A 279 9.74 -21.07 -10.15
N TRP A 280 9.50 -19.84 -10.63
CA TRP A 280 9.10 -19.59 -12.02
C TRP A 280 10.30 -19.47 -12.95
N ASP A 281 10.53 -20.51 -13.73
CA ASP A 281 11.44 -20.47 -14.87
C ASP A 281 10.80 -21.06 -16.12
N LEU A 282 10.55 -20.19 -17.10
CA LEU A 282 10.01 -20.56 -18.41
C LEU A 282 11.04 -21.24 -19.32
N ASN A 283 12.34 -21.14 -19.00
CA ASN A 283 13.42 -21.74 -19.79
C ASN A 283 13.86 -23.11 -19.24
N GLU A 284 13.15 -23.64 -18.24
CA GLU A 284 13.39 -24.94 -17.59
C GLU A 284 14.82 -25.16 -17.03
N LYS A 285 15.60 -24.10 -16.86
CA LYS A 285 16.86 -24.09 -16.10
C LYS A 285 16.51 -24.05 -14.60
N ALA A 286 15.78 -25.07 -14.16
CA ALA A 286 15.26 -25.15 -12.81
C ALA A 286 16.30 -24.79 -11.77
N THR A 287 15.90 -23.96 -10.81
CA THR A 287 16.66 -23.65 -9.62
C THR A 287 16.90 -24.95 -8.88
N LYS A 288 18.13 -25.46 -8.95
CA LYS A 288 18.53 -26.61 -8.16
C LYS A 288 18.71 -26.15 -6.71
N PRO A 289 18.20 -26.90 -5.72
CA PRO A 289 18.55 -26.64 -4.33
C PRO A 289 20.07 -26.73 -4.17
N ILE A 290 20.67 -25.73 -3.52
CA ILE A 290 22.10 -25.69 -3.24
C ILE A 290 22.29 -26.43 -1.91
N ASP A 291 23.03 -27.56 -1.94
CA ASP A 291 23.25 -28.41 -0.76
C ASP A 291 21.95 -28.88 -0.06
N GLY A 292 20.88 -29.05 -0.82
CA GLY A 292 19.56 -29.44 -0.32
C GLY A 292 18.78 -28.29 0.33
N TYR A 293 19.33 -27.07 0.43
CA TYR A 293 18.59 -25.91 0.91
C TYR A 293 17.87 -25.20 -0.23
N PHE A 294 16.69 -24.68 0.07
CA PHE A 294 15.92 -23.84 -0.84
C PHE A 294 15.43 -22.58 -0.15
N GLN A 295 15.34 -21.51 -0.93
CA GLN A 295 14.67 -20.27 -0.56
C GLN A 295 13.65 -19.98 -1.66
N ALA A 296 12.40 -19.81 -1.27
CA ALA A 296 11.32 -19.51 -2.19
C ALA A 296 10.44 -18.40 -1.65
N CYS A 297 9.88 -17.57 -2.54
CA CYS A 297 8.97 -16.52 -2.15
C CYS A 297 7.59 -16.67 -2.81
N ILE A 298 6.52 -16.38 -2.08
CA ILE A 298 5.15 -16.29 -2.60
C ILE A 298 4.71 -14.81 -2.53
N PRO A 299 4.66 -14.08 -3.66
CA PRO A 299 4.19 -12.71 -3.68
C PRO A 299 2.67 -12.64 -3.54
N LEU A 300 2.16 -11.87 -2.57
CA LEU A 300 0.73 -11.80 -2.29
C LEU A 300 -0.07 -11.20 -3.46
N ASN A 301 0.53 -10.31 -4.25
CA ASN A 301 -0.13 -9.76 -5.44
C ASN A 301 -0.35 -10.77 -6.58
N ARG A 302 0.22 -11.98 -6.47
CA ARG A 302 0.02 -13.09 -7.43
C ARG A 302 -0.92 -14.17 -6.93
N LEU A 303 -1.27 -14.18 -5.65
CA LEU A 303 -2.37 -14.99 -5.13
C LEU A 303 -3.71 -14.57 -5.75
#